data_AF-A0A7V6C049-F1
#
_entry.id   AF-A0A7V6C049-F1
#
_cell.length_a   1.000
_cell.length_b   1.000
_cell.length_c   1.000
_cell.angle_alpha   90.00
_cell.angle_beta   90.00
_cell.angle_gamma   90.00
#
_symmetry.space_group_name_H-M   'P 1'
#
loop_
_entity.id
_entity.type
_entity.pdbx_description
1 polymer ?
#
loop_
_entity_poly.entity_id
_entity_poly.type
_entity_poly.pdbx_seq_one_letter_code
_entity_poly.pdbx_strand_id
1 'polypeptide(L)'
;MTLNELAKYTGKASEKILAEECLNNEEQEQLIANMKERIVDMRNSIERGLNSKKPSITGMVGWNAQSLWESNDKLASPLLKRVQAYAMAVNEENARMGKIVAAPTAGSAGTLPAALIGVADHLNISDDELIAPLILAAGIGQIISKTIYIAGSSGGCQAEIGPSAAMAAAA
;
A
#
# COMPACT_ATOMS: atom_id res chain seq x y z
N MET A 1 -13.69 15.72 -6.42
CA MET A 1 -13.24 15.06 -7.66
C MET A 1 -13.80 13.65 -7.84
N THR A 2 -14.04 13.28 -9.11
CA THR A 2 -14.33 11.95 -9.65
C THR A 2 -13.17 11.45 -10.54
N LEU A 3 -13.12 10.15 -10.86
CA LEU A 3 -12.09 9.60 -11.76
C LEU A 3 -12.10 10.25 -13.16
N ASN A 4 -13.28 10.57 -13.68
CA ASN A 4 -13.41 11.24 -14.99
C ASN A 4 -12.87 12.67 -14.97
N GLU A 5 -12.98 13.37 -13.84
CA GLU A 5 -12.39 14.70 -13.67
C GLU A 5 -10.87 14.61 -13.58
N LEU A 6 -10.35 13.64 -12.81
CA LEU A 6 -8.91 13.41 -12.68
C LEU A 6 -8.28 13.01 -14.03
N ALA A 7 -8.93 12.16 -14.81
CA ALA A 7 -8.44 11.71 -16.12
C ALA A 7 -8.33 12.83 -17.17
N LYS A 8 -9.06 13.94 -16.98
CA LYS A 8 -8.99 15.12 -17.86
C LYS A 8 -7.92 16.12 -17.43
N TYR A 9 -7.32 15.93 -16.25
CA TYR A 9 -6.26 16.80 -15.75
C TYR A 9 -4.96 16.55 -16.53
N THR A 10 -4.30 17.61 -16.98
CA THR A 10 -3.12 17.54 -17.85
C THR A 10 -1.79 17.62 -17.09
N GLY A 11 -1.82 18.02 -15.82
CA GLY A 11 -0.64 18.01 -14.94
C GLY A 11 -0.46 16.66 -14.23
N LYS A 12 0.41 16.61 -13.22
CA LYS A 12 0.56 15.39 -12.42
C LYS A 12 -0.69 15.16 -11.56
N ALA A 13 -1.27 13.97 -11.67
CA ALA A 13 -2.47 13.61 -10.92
C ALA A 13 -2.29 13.75 -9.39
N SER A 14 -1.10 13.45 -8.86
CA SER A 14 -0.77 13.64 -7.44
C SER A 14 -0.84 15.10 -6.99
N GLU A 15 -0.39 16.05 -7.82
CA GLU A 15 -0.47 17.50 -7.54
C GLU A 15 -1.92 17.98 -7.53
N LYS A 16 -2.77 17.41 -8.40
CA LYS A 16 -4.21 17.70 -8.43
C LYS A 16 -4.92 17.17 -7.19
N ILE A 17 -4.59 15.96 -6.72
CA ILE A 17 -5.11 15.42 -5.46
C ILE A 17 -4.68 16.31 -4.29
N LEU A 18 -3.39 16.65 -4.22
CA LEU A 18 -2.84 17.47 -3.14
C LEU A 18 -3.53 18.83 -3.03
N ALA A 19 -3.74 19.50 -4.17
CA ALA A 19 -4.42 20.79 -4.24
C ALA A 19 -5.93 20.72 -3.93
N GLU A 20 -6.55 19.55 -4.01
CA GLU A 20 -7.95 19.39 -3.57
C GLU A 20 -8.07 19.07 -2.07
N GLU A 21 -7.06 18.43 -1.48
CA GLU A 21 -7.07 18.08 -0.06
C GLU A 21 -6.57 19.22 0.85
N CYS A 22 -5.76 20.15 0.32
CA CYS A 22 -5.13 21.21 1.12
C CYS A 22 -5.59 22.60 0.66
N LEU A 23 -5.94 23.46 1.61
CA LEU A 23 -6.33 24.85 1.38
C LEU A 23 -5.15 25.83 1.40
N ASN A 24 -4.05 25.44 2.04
CA ASN A 24 -2.89 26.29 2.26
C ASN A 24 -1.59 25.45 2.34
N ASN A 25 -0.45 26.14 2.35
CA ASN A 25 0.86 25.49 2.36
C ASN A 25 1.15 24.71 3.65
N GLU A 26 0.63 25.14 4.80
CA GLU A 26 0.85 24.47 6.08
C GLU A 26 0.18 23.09 6.11
N GLU A 27 -1.07 23.01 5.62
CA GLU A 27 -1.78 21.74 5.44
C GLU A 27 -1.03 20.81 4.46
N GLN A 28 -0.49 21.37 3.38
CA GLN A 28 0.29 20.62 2.40
C GLN A 28 1.56 20.03 3.01
N GLU A 29 2.31 20.83 3.77
CA GLU A 29 3.52 20.38 4.48
C GLU A 29 3.19 19.27 5.49
N GLN A 30 2.11 19.44 6.25
CA GLN A 30 1.66 18.43 7.22
C GLN A 30 1.22 17.13 6.53
N LEU A 31 0.49 17.21 5.42
CA LEU A 31 0.08 16.03 4.66
C LEU A 31 1.30 15.29 4.12
N ILE A 32 2.27 16.00 3.55
CA ILE A 32 3.53 15.42 3.08
C ILE A 32 4.28 14.74 4.22
N ALA A 33 4.37 15.37 5.40
CA ALA A 33 4.99 14.79 6.58
C ALA A 33 4.28 13.49 7.01
N ASN A 34 2.95 13.50 7.04
CA ASN A 34 2.15 12.30 7.34
C ASN A 34 2.42 11.18 6.33
N MET A 35 2.55 11.49 5.04
CA MET A 35 2.84 10.48 4.01
C MET A 35 4.23 9.86 4.19
N LYS A 36 5.25 10.66 4.56
CA LYS A 36 6.57 10.14 4.92
C LYS A 36 6.48 9.15 6.09
N GLU A 37 5.73 9.48 7.14
CA GLU A 37 5.52 8.56 8.26
C GLU A 37 4.81 7.27 7.83
N ARG A 38 3.82 7.35 6.93
CA ARG A 38 3.13 6.16 6.41
C ARG A 38 4.09 5.26 5.62
N ILE A 39 4.99 5.83 4.81
CA ILE A 39 6.01 5.06 4.09
C ILE A 39 6.92 4.31 5.08
N VAL A 40 7.39 5.01 6.12
CA VAL A 40 8.21 4.40 7.18
C VAL A 40 7.44 3.26 7.88
N ASP A 41 6.18 3.49 8.26
CA ASP A 41 5.35 2.47 8.90
C ASP A 41 5.10 1.25 7.99
N MET A 42 4.91 1.47 6.68
CA MET A 42 4.77 0.41 5.68
C MET A 42 6.07 -0.39 5.50
N ARG A 43 7.23 0.26 5.44
CA ARG A 43 8.53 -0.43 5.41
C ARG A 43 8.74 -1.27 6.66
N ASN A 44 8.44 -0.69 7.82
CA ASN A 44 8.60 -1.37 9.10
C ASN A 44 7.69 -2.61 9.21
N SER A 45 6.46 -2.58 8.66
CA SER A 45 5.59 -3.77 8.66
C SER A 45 6.09 -4.86 7.71
N ILE A 46 6.63 -4.50 6.55
CA ILE A 46 7.32 -5.43 5.65
C ILE A 46 8.50 -6.09 6.38
N GLU A 47 9.39 -5.30 6.99
CA GLU A 47 10.57 -5.79 7.67
C GLU A 47 10.21 -6.73 8.83
N ARG A 48 9.25 -6.35 9.68
CA ARG A 48 8.78 -7.21 10.76
C ARG A 48 8.19 -8.53 10.24
N GLY A 49 7.44 -8.46 9.14
CA GLY A 49 6.85 -9.65 8.50
C GLY A 49 7.89 -10.60 7.91
N LEU A 50 8.88 -10.08 7.19
CA LEU A 50 9.95 -10.88 6.59
C LEU A 50 10.86 -11.54 7.63
N ASN A 51 11.03 -10.90 8.80
CA ASN A 51 11.91 -11.37 9.86
C ASN A 51 11.19 -12.17 10.96
N SER A 52 9.90 -12.49 10.78
CA SER A 52 9.13 -13.25 11.76
C SER A 52 8.84 -14.68 11.27
N LYS A 53 9.06 -15.66 12.16
CA LYS A 53 8.54 -17.04 12.06
C LYS A 53 7.38 -17.30 13.00
N LYS A 54 6.93 -16.28 13.73
CA LYS A 54 5.89 -16.45 14.73
C LYS A 54 4.57 -16.75 14.02
N PRO A 55 3.81 -17.76 14.48
CA PRO A 55 2.48 -18.00 13.95
C PRO A 55 1.56 -16.80 14.21
N SER A 56 0.55 -16.65 13.36
CA SER A 56 -0.61 -15.79 13.61
C SER A 56 -1.38 -16.23 14.85
N ILE A 57 -2.32 -15.41 15.31
CA ILE A 57 -3.16 -15.75 16.48
C ILE A 57 -3.91 -17.08 16.29
N THR A 58 -4.33 -17.38 15.07
CA THR A 58 -5.02 -18.65 14.74
C THR A 58 -4.07 -19.83 14.52
N GLY A 59 -2.76 -19.58 14.44
CA GLY A 59 -1.77 -20.61 14.13
C GLY A 59 -1.73 -21.05 12.66
N MET A 60 -2.49 -20.42 11.76
CA MET A 60 -2.65 -20.87 10.37
C MET A 60 -1.61 -20.30 9.39
N VAL A 61 -1.02 -19.14 9.70
CA VAL A 61 -0.02 -18.45 8.86
C VAL A 61 1.09 -17.86 9.73
N GLY A 62 2.13 -17.25 9.16
CA GLY A 62 3.19 -16.54 9.90
C GLY A 62 4.63 -16.91 9.51
N TRP A 63 4.81 -17.76 8.49
CA TRP A 63 6.12 -18.18 7.99
C TRP A 63 6.22 -18.07 6.46
N ASN A 64 5.14 -17.71 5.77
CA ASN A 64 5.10 -17.78 4.32
C ASN A 64 5.91 -16.65 3.69
N ALA A 65 5.88 -15.44 4.27
CA ALA A 65 6.65 -14.30 3.77
C ALA A 65 8.15 -14.59 3.76
N GLN A 66 8.69 -15.06 4.89
CA GLN A 66 10.09 -15.44 5.00
C GLN A 66 10.42 -16.64 4.11
N SER A 67 9.58 -17.68 4.11
CA SER A 67 9.81 -18.87 3.27
C SER A 67 9.89 -18.50 1.80
N LEU A 68 9.02 -17.59 1.33
CA LEU A 68 9.04 -17.09 -0.04
C LEU A 68 10.29 -16.25 -0.29
N TRP A 69 10.67 -15.38 0.65
CA TRP A 69 11.87 -14.55 0.54
C TRP A 69 13.16 -15.37 0.41
N GLU A 70 13.30 -16.42 1.21
CA GLU A 70 14.46 -17.32 1.24
C GLU A 70 14.46 -18.36 0.11
N SER A 71 13.31 -18.61 -0.52
CA SER A 71 13.19 -19.62 -1.58
C SER A 71 14.00 -19.27 -2.83
N ASN A 72 14.36 -20.29 -3.62
CA ASN A 72 14.99 -20.05 -4.91
C ASN A 72 14.00 -19.45 -5.91
N ASP A 73 14.40 -18.42 -6.66
CA ASP A 73 13.54 -17.75 -7.64
C ASP A 73 13.48 -18.55 -8.96
N LYS A 74 12.60 -19.55 -8.99
CA LYS A 74 12.40 -20.41 -10.16
C LYS A 74 11.81 -19.68 -11.37
N LEU A 75 11.14 -18.56 -11.16
CA LEU A 75 10.53 -17.76 -12.23
C LEU A 75 11.52 -16.75 -12.83
N ALA A 76 12.72 -16.61 -12.23
CA ALA A 76 13.69 -15.58 -12.58
C ALA A 76 13.06 -14.18 -12.65
N SER A 77 12.14 -13.90 -11.73
CA SER A 77 11.39 -12.65 -11.65
C SER A 77 11.56 -12.02 -10.26
N PRO A 78 12.71 -11.36 -10.00
CA PRO A 78 13.03 -10.85 -8.68
C PRO A 78 12.04 -9.77 -8.20
N LEU A 79 11.47 -8.98 -9.11
CA LEU A 79 10.39 -8.03 -8.76
C LEU A 79 9.14 -8.77 -8.29
N LEU A 80 8.67 -9.77 -9.05
CA LEU A 80 7.47 -10.53 -8.69
C LEU A 80 7.65 -11.23 -7.34
N LYS A 81 8.79 -11.89 -7.14
CA LYS A 81 9.12 -12.54 -5.86
C LYS A 81 9.12 -11.53 -4.70
N ARG A 82 9.73 -10.35 -4.90
CA ARG A 82 9.77 -9.29 -3.88
C ARG A 82 8.38 -8.80 -3.52
N VAL A 83 7.56 -8.44 -4.52
CA VAL A 83 6.19 -7.95 -4.30
C VAL A 83 5.35 -9.00 -3.56
N GLN A 84 5.43 -10.27 -3.97
CA GLN A 84 4.72 -11.35 -3.28
C GLN A 84 5.18 -11.51 -1.82
N ALA A 85 6.50 -11.50 -1.57
CA ALA A 85 7.04 -11.62 -0.23
C ALA A 85 6.63 -10.43 0.67
N TYR A 86 6.65 -9.21 0.14
CA TYR A 86 6.23 -8.01 0.87
C TYR A 86 4.74 -8.04 1.19
N ALA A 87 3.89 -8.45 0.24
CA ALA A 87 2.45 -8.57 0.46
C ALA A 87 2.14 -9.58 1.58
N MET A 88 2.81 -10.74 1.54
CA MET A 88 2.70 -11.75 2.59
C MET A 88 3.22 -11.21 3.93
N ALA A 89 4.34 -10.51 3.94
CA ALA A 89 4.94 -9.97 5.17
C ALA A 89 3.96 -9.05 5.91
N VAL A 90 3.35 -8.10 5.21
CA VAL A 90 2.38 -7.17 5.79
C VAL A 90 1.11 -7.89 6.24
N ASN A 91 0.59 -8.82 5.43
CA ASN A 91 -0.62 -9.56 5.80
C ASN A 91 -0.39 -10.51 6.99
N GLU A 92 0.78 -11.12 7.10
CA GLU A 92 1.16 -11.94 8.25
C GLU A 92 1.45 -11.10 9.50
N GLU A 93 1.98 -9.88 9.36
CA GLU A 93 2.06 -8.89 10.46
C GLU A 93 0.66 -8.49 10.94
N ASN A 94 -0.26 -8.21 10.02
CA ASN A 94 -1.66 -7.93 10.35
C ASN A 94 -2.33 -9.13 11.05
N ALA A 95 -2.12 -10.36 10.57
CA ALA A 95 -2.67 -11.58 11.18
C ALA A 95 -2.11 -11.86 12.59
N ARG A 96 -0.98 -11.25 12.94
CA ARG A 96 -0.38 -11.25 14.29
C ARG A 96 -0.83 -10.07 15.15
N MET A 97 -1.75 -9.23 14.64
CA MET A 97 -2.19 -7.97 15.25
C MET A 97 -1.04 -6.98 15.47
N GLY A 98 -0.02 -7.06 14.61
CA GLY A 98 1.06 -6.09 14.55
C GLY A 98 0.62 -4.75 13.96
N LYS A 99 1.46 -3.72 14.09
CA LYS A 99 1.19 -2.40 13.52
C LYS A 99 1.28 -2.48 11.99
N ILE A 100 0.22 -2.06 11.28
CA ILE A 100 0.18 -1.95 9.81
C ILE A 100 -0.45 -0.61 9.39
N VAL A 101 -0.29 -0.25 8.12
CA VAL A 101 -1.02 0.86 7.51
C VAL A 101 -2.17 0.29 6.69
N ALA A 102 -3.40 0.68 7.02
CA ALA A 102 -4.58 0.27 6.25
C ALA A 102 -4.55 0.90 4.85
N ALA A 103 -4.85 0.11 3.83
CA ALA A 103 -4.78 0.56 2.44
C ALA A 103 -5.72 -0.22 1.50
N PRO A 104 -7.03 0.10 1.43
CA PRO A 104 -7.75 1.03 2.31
C PRO A 104 -8.23 0.40 3.62
N THR A 105 -8.16 -0.93 3.77
CA THR A 105 -8.52 -1.63 5.02
C THR A 105 -7.34 -2.43 5.55
N ALA A 106 -7.47 -2.97 6.77
CA ALA A 106 -6.48 -3.89 7.33
C ALA A 106 -6.40 -5.20 6.52
N GLY A 107 -7.53 -5.68 5.97
CA GLY A 107 -7.59 -6.91 5.19
C GLY A 107 -6.82 -6.84 3.86
N SER A 108 -6.71 -5.65 3.27
CA SER A 108 -5.99 -5.40 2.02
C SER A 108 -4.64 -4.69 2.21
N ALA A 109 -4.21 -4.48 3.45
CA ALA A 109 -3.07 -3.65 3.83
C ALA A 109 -1.75 -4.04 3.15
N GLY A 110 -1.55 -5.30 2.76
CA GLY A 110 -0.33 -5.73 2.08
C GLY A 110 -0.22 -5.31 0.62
N THR A 111 -1.31 -4.98 -0.07
CA THR A 111 -1.31 -4.82 -1.54
C THR A 111 -0.56 -3.56 -1.98
N LEU A 112 -0.96 -2.39 -1.46
CA LEU A 112 -0.33 -1.11 -1.78
C LEU A 112 1.17 -1.04 -1.41
N PRO A 113 1.59 -1.34 -0.15
CA PRO A 113 3.00 -1.28 0.20
C PRO A 113 3.84 -2.29 -0.58
N ALA A 114 3.31 -3.48 -0.86
CA ALA A 114 4.04 -4.47 -1.65
C ALA A 114 4.31 -3.98 -3.08
N ALA A 115 3.33 -3.38 -3.74
CA ALA A 115 3.50 -2.84 -5.08
C ALA A 115 4.42 -1.61 -5.06
N LEU A 116 4.09 -0.61 -4.25
CA LEU A 116 4.80 0.68 -4.21
C LEU A 116 6.25 0.50 -3.75
N ILE A 117 6.46 -0.10 -2.57
CA ILE A 117 7.79 -0.27 -1.98
C ILE A 117 8.55 -1.39 -2.70
N GLY A 118 7.86 -2.44 -3.15
CA GLY A 118 8.50 -3.52 -3.90
C GLY A 118 9.09 -3.06 -5.22
N VAL A 119 8.39 -2.18 -5.96
CA VAL A 119 8.92 -1.52 -7.16
C VAL A 119 10.03 -0.53 -6.79
N ALA A 120 9.84 0.28 -5.75
CA ALA A 120 10.83 1.24 -5.30
C ALA A 120 12.17 0.58 -4.98
N ASP A 121 12.16 -0.47 -4.16
CA ASP A 121 13.34 -1.25 -3.79
C ASP A 121 13.93 -2.02 -4.99
N HIS A 122 13.13 -2.30 -6.02
CA HIS A 122 13.63 -2.93 -7.26
C HIS A 122 14.38 -1.97 -8.14
N LEU A 123 13.92 -0.73 -8.21
CA LEU A 123 14.49 0.30 -9.06
C LEU A 123 15.45 1.23 -8.29
N ASN A 124 15.64 1.02 -6.98
CA ASN A 124 16.40 1.88 -6.07
C ASN A 124 15.85 3.32 -6.01
N ILE A 125 14.52 3.45 -6.00
CA ILE A 125 13.82 4.73 -5.84
C ILE A 125 13.81 5.12 -4.36
N SER A 126 14.06 6.40 -4.08
CA SER A 126 14.10 6.92 -2.71
C SER A 126 12.71 7.10 -2.10
N ASP A 127 12.61 7.08 -0.78
CA ASP A 127 11.32 7.29 -0.09
C ASP A 127 10.71 8.66 -0.35
N ASP A 128 11.52 9.68 -0.56
CA ASP A 128 11.04 11.02 -0.93
C ASP A 128 10.30 11.02 -2.27
N GLU A 129 10.73 10.17 -3.21
CA GLU A 129 10.06 10.01 -4.51
C GLU A 129 8.75 9.22 -4.41
N LEU A 130 8.50 8.49 -3.31
CA LEU A 130 7.27 7.73 -3.09
C LEU A 130 6.12 8.57 -2.53
N ILE A 131 6.40 9.79 -2.07
CA ILE A 131 5.39 10.69 -1.48
C ILE A 131 4.29 11.00 -2.49
N ALA A 132 4.66 11.45 -3.70
CA ALA A 132 3.69 11.81 -4.73
C ALA A 132 2.84 10.61 -5.21
N PRO A 133 3.43 9.44 -5.52
CA PRO A 133 2.68 8.20 -5.74
C PRO A 133 1.72 7.84 -4.61
N LEU A 134 2.15 7.94 -3.35
CA LEU A 134 1.30 7.60 -2.21
C LEU A 134 0.13 8.57 -2.04
N ILE A 135 0.34 9.87 -2.29
CA ILE A 135 -0.74 10.87 -2.34
C ILE A 135 -1.77 10.51 -3.41
N LEU A 136 -1.31 10.14 -4.61
CA LEU A 136 -2.21 9.72 -5.69
C LEU A 136 -2.98 8.45 -5.32
N ALA A 137 -2.31 7.45 -4.75
CA ALA A 137 -2.94 6.23 -4.26
C ALA A 137 -4.05 6.53 -3.24
N ALA A 138 -3.76 7.37 -2.24
CA ALA A 138 -4.74 7.80 -1.24
C ALA A 138 -5.93 8.52 -1.86
N GLY A 139 -5.68 9.43 -2.80
CA GLY A 139 -6.70 10.14 -3.57
C GLY A 139 -7.63 9.20 -4.35
N ILE A 140 -7.07 8.22 -5.04
CA ILE A 140 -7.85 7.19 -5.75
C ILE A 140 -8.71 6.38 -4.77
N GLY A 141 -8.16 5.99 -3.63
CA GLY A 141 -8.92 5.33 -2.57
C GLY A 141 -10.11 6.15 -2.08
N GLN A 142 -9.90 7.47 -1.89
CA GLN A 142 -10.94 8.41 -1.46
C GLN A 142 -12.00 8.66 -2.54
N ILE A 143 -11.64 8.63 -3.83
CA ILE A 143 -12.61 8.73 -4.94
C ILE A 143 -13.45 7.46 -5.01
N ILE A 144 -12.84 6.28 -4.90
CA ILE A 144 -13.53 4.98 -4.95
C ILE A 144 -14.51 4.85 -3.77
N SER A 145 -14.10 5.27 -2.56
CA SER A 145 -14.94 5.16 -1.36
C SER A 145 -16.22 6.00 -1.40
N LYS A 146 -16.29 7.02 -2.27
CA LYS A 146 -17.51 7.81 -2.50
C LYS A 146 -18.57 7.06 -3.29
N THR A 147 -18.19 5.99 -4.00
CA THR A 147 -19.08 5.27 -4.94
C THR A 147 -19.36 3.83 -4.51
N ILE A 148 -18.45 3.18 -3.80
CA ILE A 148 -18.62 1.79 -3.34
C ILE A 148 -18.23 1.63 -1.87
N TYR A 149 -18.83 0.61 -1.23
CA TYR A 149 -18.35 0.15 0.07
C TYR A 149 -16.93 -0.41 -0.07
N ILE A 150 -16.04 -0.04 0.86
CA ILE A 150 -14.63 -0.46 0.85
C ILE A 150 -14.29 -1.47 1.97
N ALA A 151 -15.24 -1.76 2.85
CA ALA A 151 -15.07 -2.70 3.94
C ALA A 151 -15.56 -4.10 3.54
N GLY A 152 -14.77 -5.12 3.85
CA GLY A 152 -15.10 -6.52 3.54
C GLY A 152 -16.38 -6.98 4.23
N SER A 153 -16.66 -6.42 5.42
CA SER A 153 -17.90 -6.63 6.15
C SER A 153 -19.17 -6.16 5.42
N SER A 154 -19.02 -5.21 4.49
CA SER A 154 -20.14 -4.56 3.81
C SER A 154 -20.25 -4.94 2.33
N GLY A 155 -19.16 -5.37 1.69
CA GLY A 155 -19.13 -5.67 0.26
C GLY A 155 -18.32 -6.90 -0.17
N GLY A 156 -17.84 -7.73 0.78
CA GLY A 156 -17.00 -8.91 0.49
C GLY A 156 -15.55 -8.56 0.15
N CYS A 157 -14.68 -9.56 -0.06
CA CYS A 157 -13.24 -9.34 -0.26
C CYS A 157 -12.90 -8.46 -1.48
N GLN A 158 -13.73 -8.51 -2.53
CA GLN A 158 -13.60 -7.64 -3.70
C GLN A 158 -13.73 -6.15 -3.35
N ALA A 159 -14.48 -5.82 -2.29
CA ALA A 159 -14.65 -4.46 -1.81
C ALA A 159 -13.38 -3.91 -1.15
N GLU A 160 -12.45 -4.77 -0.72
CA GLU A 160 -11.20 -4.33 -0.07
C GLU A 160 -9.99 -4.43 -0.99
N ILE A 161 -9.83 -5.58 -1.66
CA ILE A 161 -8.66 -5.88 -2.49
C ILE A 161 -8.73 -5.15 -3.83
N GLY A 162 -9.92 -5.04 -4.43
CA GLY A 162 -10.11 -4.34 -5.71
C GLY A 162 -9.69 -2.87 -5.63
N PRO A 163 -10.22 -2.08 -4.67
CA PRO A 163 -9.79 -0.71 -4.47
C PRO A 163 -8.30 -0.60 -4.13
N SER A 164 -7.78 -1.49 -3.29
CA SER A 164 -6.35 -1.50 -2.95
C SER A 164 -5.46 -1.71 -4.18
N ALA A 165 -5.84 -2.63 -5.09
CA ALA A 165 -5.16 -2.84 -6.36
C ALA A 165 -5.26 -1.61 -7.28
N ALA A 166 -6.40 -0.92 -7.31
CA ALA A 166 -6.56 0.33 -8.07
C ALA A 166 -5.68 1.46 -7.50
N MET A 167 -5.60 1.58 -6.17
CA MET A 167 -4.70 2.51 -5.49
C MET A 167 -3.23 2.20 -5.84
N ALA A 168 -2.85 0.92 -5.80
CA ALA A 168 -1.51 0.45 -6.12
C ALA A 168 -1.13 0.66 -7.60
N ALA A 169 -2.08 0.48 -8.53
CA ALA A 169 -1.85 0.69 -9.96
C ALA A 169 -1.75 2.17 -10.34
N ALA A 170 -2.34 3.05 -9.54
CA ALA A 170 -2.25 4.49 -9.74
C ALA A 170 -0.95 5.09 -9.21
N ALA A 171 -0.35 4.47 -8.19
CA ALA A 171 0.91 4.86 -7.58
C ALA A 171 2.09 4.57 -8.53
#